data_AF-A0A257GU91-F1
#
_entry.id   AF-A0A257GU91-F1
#
_cell.length_a   1.000
_cell.length_b   1.000
_cell.length_c   1.000
_cell.angle_alpha   90.00
_cell.angle_beta   90.00
_cell.angle_gamma   90.00
#
_symmetry.space_group_name_H-M   'P 1'
#
loop_
_entity.id
_entity.type
_entity.pdbx_description
1 polymer ?
#
loop_
_entity_poly.entity_id
_entity_poly.type
_entity_poly.pdbx_seq_one_letter_code
_entity_poly.pdbx_strand_id
1 'polypeptide(L)'
;MVQRTGAGYRFSASDIVNFAACTHLTQLDLRNLDTPLPKAEDSEEMALIADKGFAHEAKYWAHLQKPHTTATNIASDGASDEALFEATQAALSRGDEVLFQATLLSSPWVGHADFLLKVATPSNLGDFSYEVADTKLARTSRPKFLVQLCLYSELLSAVQGVMPKHMRS
;
A
#
# COMPACT_ATOMS: atom_id res chain seq x y z
N MET A 1 -4.55 8.13 -7.37
CA MET A 1 -4.56 9.52 -7.87
C MET A 1 -3.10 9.91 -7.98
N VAL A 2 -2.66 10.27 -9.19
CA VAL A 2 -1.28 10.67 -9.47
C VAL A 2 -0.93 11.86 -8.58
N GLN A 3 0.23 11.80 -7.92
CA GLN A 3 0.70 12.89 -7.06
C GLN A 3 1.84 13.65 -7.75
N ARG A 4 1.87 14.98 -7.61
CA ARG A 4 2.98 15.82 -8.10
C ARG A 4 4.00 15.96 -6.98
N THR A 5 5.25 15.63 -7.25
CA THR A 5 6.38 15.82 -6.34
C THR A 5 7.30 16.92 -6.88
N GLY A 6 8.18 17.46 -6.03
CA GLY A 6 9.17 18.47 -6.46
C GLY A 6 10.11 18.01 -7.59
N ALA A 7 10.13 16.71 -7.92
CA ALA A 7 10.99 16.09 -8.92
C ALA A 7 10.24 15.36 -10.06
N GLY A 8 8.90 15.36 -10.09
CA GLY A 8 8.13 14.68 -11.15
C GLY A 8 6.74 14.22 -10.71
N TYR A 9 6.29 13.07 -11.24
CA TYR A 9 5.01 12.45 -10.90
C TYR A 9 5.22 11.15 -10.10
N ARG A 10 4.31 10.88 -9.17
CA ARG A 10 4.19 9.60 -8.46
C ARG A 10 2.94 8.84 -8.88
N PHE A 11 3.10 7.54 -9.06
CA PHE A 11 2.03 6.64 -9.49
C PHE A 11 1.79 5.53 -8.47
N SER A 12 0.52 5.14 -8.35
CA SER A 12 0.05 4.03 -7.53
C SER A 12 -0.58 2.94 -8.40
N ALA A 13 -0.78 1.75 -7.84
CA ALA A 13 -1.48 0.68 -8.54
C ALA A 13 -2.93 1.05 -8.91
N SER A 14 -3.60 1.93 -8.16
CA SER A 14 -4.90 2.44 -8.58
C SER A 14 -4.83 3.26 -9.87
N ASP A 15 -3.72 3.96 -10.13
CA ASP A 15 -3.54 4.72 -11.36
C ASP A 15 -3.33 3.78 -12.57
N ILE A 16 -2.63 2.66 -12.40
CA ILE A 16 -2.50 1.59 -13.42
C ILE A 16 -3.87 1.01 -13.76
N VAL A 17 -4.67 0.72 -12.73
CA VAL A 17 -5.99 0.12 -12.90
C VAL A 17 -6.96 1.11 -13.56
N ASN A 18 -6.92 2.39 -13.17
CA ASN A 18 -7.72 3.43 -13.81
C ASN A 18 -7.33 3.58 -15.29
N PHE A 19 -6.03 3.55 -15.61
CA PHE A 19 -5.56 3.61 -16.99
C PHE A 19 -6.03 2.40 -17.82
N ALA A 20 -5.91 1.19 -17.26
CA ALA A 20 -6.32 -0.03 -17.93
C ALA A 20 -7.85 -0.13 -18.10
N ALA A 21 -8.62 0.41 -17.15
CA ALA A 21 -10.08 0.45 -17.21
C ALA A 21 -10.61 1.50 -18.19
N CYS A 22 -9.95 2.67 -18.28
CA CYS A 22 -10.31 3.71 -19.24
C CYS A 22 -9.17 4.75 -19.40
N THR A 23 -8.54 4.80 -20.57
CA THR A 23 -7.47 5.76 -20.89
C THR A 23 -7.87 7.22 -20.68
N HIS A 24 -9.16 7.55 -20.81
CA HIS A 24 -9.69 8.90 -20.58
C HIS A 24 -9.65 9.35 -19.12
N LEU A 25 -9.78 8.44 -18.14
CA LEU A 25 -9.70 8.77 -16.71
C LEU A 25 -8.30 9.23 -16.31
N THR A 26 -7.25 8.57 -16.82
CA THR A 26 -5.86 8.99 -16.60
C THR A 26 -5.55 10.34 -17.24
N GLN A 27 -6.12 10.63 -18.42
CA GLN A 27 -5.97 11.94 -19.04
C GLN A 27 -6.67 13.06 -18.25
N LEU A 28 -7.82 12.77 -17.63
CA LEU A 28 -8.51 13.68 -16.72
C LEU A 28 -7.71 13.88 -15.43
N ASP A 29 -7.12 12.84 -14.85
CA ASP A 29 -6.27 12.93 -13.66
C ASP A 29 -4.98 13.73 -13.93
N LEU A 30 -4.32 13.53 -15.08
CA LEU A 30 -3.17 14.32 -15.50
C LEU A 30 -3.55 15.79 -15.74
N ARG A 31 -4.68 16.04 -16.41
CA ARG A 31 -5.21 17.40 -16.59
C ARG A 31 -5.58 18.07 -15.27
N ASN A 32 -6.07 17.32 -14.29
CA ASN A 32 -6.39 17.83 -12.95
C ASN A 32 -5.15 18.36 -12.21
N LEU A 33 -3.96 17.82 -12.50
CA LEU A 33 -2.69 18.29 -11.93
C LEU A 33 -2.18 19.61 -12.54
N ASP A 34 -2.60 19.92 -13.78
CA ASP A 34 -2.26 21.16 -14.49
C ASP A 34 -3.40 22.21 -14.41
N THR A 35 -4.64 21.77 -14.26
CA THR A 35 -5.85 22.60 -14.12
C THR A 35 -6.82 21.86 -13.19
N PRO A 36 -6.93 22.27 -11.91
CA PRO A 36 -7.80 21.60 -10.95
C PRO A 36 -9.24 21.52 -11.46
N LEU A 37 -9.69 20.31 -11.75
CA LEU A 37 -11.08 20.00 -12.06
C LEU A 37 -11.85 19.90 -10.75
N PRO A 38 -13.09 20.40 -10.69
CA PRO A 38 -13.92 20.26 -9.49
C PRO A 38 -14.06 18.77 -9.15
N LYS A 39 -13.54 18.38 -7.99
CA LYS A 39 -13.79 17.05 -7.41
C LYS A 39 -15.29 16.97 -7.08
N ALA A 40 -15.92 15.86 -7.45
CA ALA A 40 -17.20 15.53 -6.83
C ALA A 40 -16.95 15.38 -5.32
N GLU A 41 -17.81 15.99 -4.50
CA GLU A 41 -17.76 15.75 -3.06
C GLU A 41 -17.96 14.25 -2.79
N ASP A 42 -17.22 13.73 -1.81
CA ASP A 42 -17.36 12.33 -1.40
C ASP A 42 -18.81 12.09 -0.96
N SER A 43 -19.54 11.27 -1.71
CA SER A 43 -20.90 10.89 -1.32
C SER A 43 -20.90 10.17 0.03
N GLU A 44 -21.98 10.29 0.81
CA GLU A 44 -22.15 9.58 2.09
C GLU A 44 -21.93 8.05 1.94
N GLU A 45 -22.19 7.51 0.76
CA GLU A 45 -21.95 6.11 0.39
C GLU A 45 -20.46 5.76 0.29
N MET A 46 -19.61 6.68 -0.20
CA MET A 46 -18.15 6.50 -0.27
C MET A 46 -17.50 6.59 1.12
N ALA A 47 -18.00 7.46 1.99
CA ALA A 47 -17.57 7.54 3.39
C ALA A 47 -17.91 6.24 4.17
N LEU A 48 -19.12 5.70 3.98
CA LEU A 48 -19.54 4.43 4.59
C LEU A 48 -18.73 3.21 4.11
N ILE A 49 -18.30 3.23 2.85
CA ILE A 49 -17.41 2.20 2.26
C ILE A 49 -16.01 2.28 2.88
N ALA A 50 -15.48 3.48 3.12
CA ALA A 50 -14.19 3.69 3.78
C ALA A 50 -14.22 3.20 5.24
N ASP A 51 -15.24 3.57 6.01
CA ASP A 51 -15.43 3.16 7.41
C ASP A 51 -15.51 1.63 7.58
N LYS A 52 -16.22 0.94 6.68
CA LYS A 52 -16.26 -0.53 6.67
C LYS A 52 -14.91 -1.17 6.31
N GLY A 53 -14.02 -0.43 5.63
CA GLY A 53 -12.67 -0.88 5.29
C GLY A 53 -11.79 -0.91 6.53
N PHE A 54 -11.75 0.22 7.24
CA PHE A 54 -11.01 0.35 8.50
C PHE A 54 -11.46 -0.67 9.56
N ALA A 55 -12.77 -0.93 9.68
CA ALA A 55 -13.28 -1.92 10.63
C ALA A 55 -12.83 -3.37 10.31
N HIS A 56 -12.64 -3.71 9.04
CA HIS A 56 -12.15 -5.03 8.64
C HIS A 56 -10.65 -5.17 8.89
N GLU A 57 -9.88 -4.15 8.50
CA GLU A 57 -8.45 -4.05 8.77
C GLU A 57 -8.16 -4.10 10.29
N ALA A 58 -8.94 -3.38 11.11
CA ALA A 58 -8.82 -3.40 12.57
C ALA A 58 -9.13 -4.77 13.18
N LYS A 59 -10.09 -5.53 12.62
CA LYS A 59 -10.39 -6.90 13.07
C LYS A 59 -9.28 -7.87 12.71
N TYR A 60 -8.71 -7.76 11.51
CA TYR A 60 -7.58 -8.57 11.09
C TYR A 60 -6.33 -8.25 11.92
N TRP A 61 -6.07 -6.97 12.16
CA TRP A 61 -5.04 -6.50 13.07
C TRP A 61 -5.19 -7.08 14.48
N ALA A 62 -6.39 -7.02 15.07
CA ALA A 62 -6.68 -7.62 16.36
C ALA A 62 -6.48 -9.15 16.37
N HIS A 63 -6.75 -9.84 15.25
CA HIS A 63 -6.50 -11.28 15.11
C HIS A 63 -5.00 -11.61 15.01
N LEU A 64 -4.20 -10.71 14.44
CA LEU A 64 -2.75 -10.84 14.34
C LEU A 64 -2.03 -10.50 15.65
N GLN A 65 -2.64 -9.70 16.53
CA GLN A 65 -2.14 -9.42 17.87
C GLN A 65 -2.33 -10.61 18.82
N LYS A 66 -1.57 -11.68 18.58
CA LYS A 66 -1.40 -12.77 19.56
C LYS A 66 -0.33 -12.37 20.59
N PRO A 67 -0.34 -12.96 21.79
CA PRO A 67 0.77 -12.78 22.73
C PRO A 67 2.10 -13.10 22.04
N HIS A 68 3.08 -12.18 22.15
CA HIS A 68 4.42 -12.25 21.55
C HIS A 68 4.54 -11.86 20.05
N THR A 69 3.49 -11.36 19.40
CA THR A 69 3.63 -10.77 18.06
C THR A 69 4.02 -9.29 18.16
N THR A 70 5.20 -8.90 17.66
CA THR A 70 5.56 -7.48 17.50
C THR A 70 4.81 -6.92 16.30
N ALA A 71 3.90 -5.99 16.55
CA ALA A 71 3.03 -5.43 15.52
C ALA A 71 3.16 -3.90 15.52
N THR A 72 3.55 -3.32 14.38
CA THR A 72 3.77 -1.87 14.24
C THR A 72 2.79 -1.25 13.25
N ASN A 73 2.08 -0.21 13.67
CA ASN A 73 1.26 0.61 12.78
C ASN A 73 2.10 1.78 12.25
N ILE A 74 2.22 1.88 10.92
CA ILE A 74 2.97 2.93 10.23
C ILE A 74 2.11 4.17 9.95
N ALA A 75 0.77 4.04 9.97
CA ALA A 75 -0.12 5.15 9.68
C ALA A 75 0.14 6.34 10.62
N SER A 76 0.25 7.52 10.03
CA SER A 76 0.44 8.78 10.76
C SER A 76 -0.24 9.91 10.00
N ASP A 77 -1.14 10.62 10.67
CA ASP A 77 -1.90 11.71 10.07
C ASP A 77 -0.99 12.86 9.65
N GLY A 78 -1.06 13.26 8.37
CA GLY A 78 -0.30 14.38 7.82
C GLY A 78 1.18 14.11 7.56
N ALA A 79 1.67 12.88 7.73
CA ALA A 79 3.02 12.50 7.34
C ALA A 79 3.16 12.40 5.82
N SER A 80 4.35 12.73 5.29
CA SER A 80 4.66 12.54 3.88
C SER A 80 4.96 11.07 3.56
N ASP A 81 4.81 10.65 2.30
CA ASP A 81 5.14 9.28 1.89
C ASP A 81 6.59 8.90 2.23
N GLU A 82 7.52 9.85 2.15
CA GLU A 82 8.93 9.64 2.50
C GLU A 82 9.06 9.34 3.99
N ALA A 83 8.39 10.11 4.86
CA ALA A 83 8.43 9.87 6.29
C ALA A 83 7.80 8.50 6.65
N LEU A 84 6.70 8.14 6.01
CA LEU A 84 6.05 6.84 6.18
C LEU A 84 6.91 5.68 5.63
N PHE A 85 7.63 5.91 4.53
CA PHE A 85 8.58 4.94 3.98
C PHE A 85 9.79 4.75 4.90
N GLU A 86 10.36 5.81 5.46
CA GLU A 86 11.42 5.72 6.46
C GLU A 86 10.95 4.97 7.72
N ALA A 87 9.74 5.22 8.19
CA ALA A 87 9.15 4.47 9.29
C ALA A 87 8.97 2.98 8.94
N THR A 88 8.56 2.68 7.70
CA THR A 88 8.45 1.31 7.19
C THR A 88 9.82 0.63 7.17
N GLN A 89 10.84 1.25 6.60
CA GLN A 89 12.21 0.72 6.56
C GLN A 89 12.78 0.46 7.95
N ALA A 90 12.51 1.36 8.91
CA ALA A 90 12.91 1.18 10.29
C ALA A 90 12.24 -0.05 10.93
N ALA A 91 10.94 -0.26 10.68
CA ALA A 91 10.20 -1.41 11.20
C ALA A 91 10.64 -2.74 10.55
N LEU A 92 10.90 -2.73 9.23
CA LEU A 92 11.47 -3.86 8.50
C LEU A 92 12.85 -4.24 9.07
N SER A 93 13.70 -3.26 9.32
CA SER A 93 15.05 -3.48 9.87
C SER A 93 15.04 -4.02 11.30
N ARG A 94 14.04 -3.65 12.11
CA ARG A 94 13.84 -4.24 13.44
C ARG A 94 13.34 -5.68 13.39
N GLY A 95 12.77 -6.09 12.27
CA GLY A 95 12.18 -7.42 12.11
C GLY A 95 10.87 -7.58 12.88
N ASP A 96 10.05 -6.52 12.95
CA ASP A 96 8.71 -6.58 13.53
C ASP A 96 7.87 -7.64 12.78
N GLU A 97 7.11 -8.47 13.48
CA GLU A 97 6.41 -9.61 12.87
C GLU A 97 5.30 -9.18 11.90
N VAL A 98 4.62 -8.06 12.20
CA VAL A 98 3.53 -7.50 11.40
C VAL A 98 3.67 -5.99 11.30
N LEU A 99 3.66 -5.45 10.08
CA LEU A 99 3.54 -4.01 9.84
C LEU A 99 2.16 -3.72 9.25
N PHE A 100 1.47 -2.72 9.78
CA PHE A 100 0.17 -2.25 9.30
C PHE A 100 0.31 -0.89 8.62
N GLN A 101 -0.41 -0.69 7.51
CA GLN A 101 -0.39 0.54 6.70
C GLN A 101 1.02 0.91 6.20
N ALA A 102 1.78 -0.11 5.79
CA ALA A 102 3.15 0.07 5.33
C ALA A 102 3.18 0.86 4.01
N THR A 103 4.09 1.83 3.95
CA THR A 103 4.33 2.60 2.72
C THR A 103 5.61 2.10 2.07
N LEU A 104 5.55 1.84 0.76
CA LEU A 104 6.67 1.37 -0.05
C LEU A 104 6.92 2.38 -1.17
N LEU A 105 8.18 2.77 -1.37
CA LEU A 105 8.59 3.72 -2.39
C LEU A 105 9.70 3.13 -3.27
N SER A 106 9.54 3.30 -4.58
CA SER A 106 10.61 3.13 -5.55
C SER A 106 10.28 3.99 -6.77
N SER A 107 11.01 5.09 -6.96
CA SER A 107 10.66 6.12 -7.94
C SER A 107 10.37 5.52 -9.34
N PRO A 108 9.25 5.87 -9.99
CA PRO A 108 8.23 6.87 -9.62
C PRO A 108 7.04 6.32 -8.83
N TRP A 109 7.15 5.13 -8.24
CA TRP A 109 6.04 4.39 -7.67
C TRP A 109 5.90 4.55 -6.16
N VAL A 110 4.65 4.56 -5.71
CA VAL A 110 4.26 4.46 -4.30
C VAL A 110 3.22 3.36 -4.12
N GLY A 111 3.37 2.58 -3.06
CA GLY A 111 2.42 1.57 -2.64
C GLY A 111 2.08 1.72 -1.16
N HIS A 112 0.80 1.65 -0.83
CA HIS A 112 0.32 1.57 0.54
C HIS A 112 -0.29 0.18 0.73
N ALA A 113 0.49 -0.71 1.35
CA ALA A 113 0.08 -2.07 1.65
C ALA A 113 -0.64 -2.09 3.00
N ASP A 114 -1.76 -2.80 3.08
CA ASP A 114 -2.48 -2.96 4.35
C ASP A 114 -1.58 -3.65 5.37
N PHE A 115 -0.94 -4.76 4.98
CA PHE A 115 -0.07 -5.54 5.87
C PHE A 115 1.21 -6.00 5.18
N LEU A 116 2.31 -5.99 5.93
CA LEU A 116 3.51 -6.78 5.63
C LEU A 116 3.70 -7.82 6.72
N LEU A 117 3.87 -9.07 6.33
CA LEU A 117 3.96 -10.22 7.23
C LEU A 117 5.35 -10.84 7.13
N LYS A 118 6.06 -10.90 8.26
CA LYS A 118 7.38 -11.50 8.31
C LYS A 118 7.32 -13.00 8.03
N VAL A 119 8.32 -13.49 7.29
CA VAL A 119 8.52 -14.91 6.96
C VAL A 119 9.98 -15.29 7.11
N ALA A 120 10.24 -16.56 7.46
CA ALA A 120 11.58 -17.12 7.64
C ALA A 120 12.26 -17.45 6.30
N THR A 121 12.31 -16.47 5.39
CA THR A 121 13.08 -16.56 4.13
C THR A 121 14.17 -15.49 4.17
N PRO A 122 15.47 -15.84 4.10
CA PRO A 122 16.56 -14.87 4.16
C PRO A 122 16.51 -13.78 3.07
N SER A 123 17.00 -12.59 3.41
CA SER A 123 17.00 -11.41 2.55
C SER A 123 18.05 -10.37 2.97
N ASN A 124 18.03 -9.18 2.37
CA ASN A 124 18.86 -8.05 2.81
C ASN A 124 18.54 -7.57 4.24
N LEU A 125 17.43 -8.02 4.82
CA LEU A 125 17.01 -7.73 6.20
C LEU A 125 17.55 -8.75 7.22
N GLY A 126 18.28 -9.78 6.78
CA GLY A 126 18.80 -10.87 7.63
C GLY A 126 18.18 -12.22 7.30
N ASP A 127 17.91 -13.04 8.32
CA ASP A 127 17.36 -14.41 8.15
C ASP A 127 15.85 -14.45 7.83
N PHE A 128 15.25 -13.30 7.55
CA PHE A 128 13.82 -13.14 7.28
C PHE A 128 13.56 -12.16 6.13
N SER A 129 12.32 -12.16 5.65
CA SER A 129 11.76 -11.25 4.64
C SER A 129 10.28 -11.05 4.95
N TYR A 130 9.58 -10.32 4.09
CA TYR A 130 8.18 -10.00 4.22
C TYR A 130 7.39 -10.39 2.97
N GLU A 131 6.15 -10.80 3.22
CA GLU A 131 5.12 -11.01 2.21
C GLU A 131 4.08 -9.88 2.33
N VAL A 132 3.53 -9.45 1.20
CA VAL A 132 2.45 -8.47 1.16
C VAL A 132 1.12 -9.19 1.42
N ALA A 133 0.31 -8.64 2.33
CA ALA A 133 -1.06 -9.08 2.57
C ALA A 133 -2.02 -7.89 2.48
N ASP A 134 -3.08 -8.06 1.69
CA ASP A 134 -4.09 -7.02 1.47
C ASP A 134 -5.47 -7.63 1.72
N THR A 135 -6.19 -7.01 2.66
CA THR A 135 -7.45 -7.54 3.20
C THR A 135 -8.67 -7.11 2.38
N LYS A 136 -8.46 -6.31 1.33
CA LYS A 136 -9.53 -5.80 0.45
C LYS A 136 -9.97 -6.81 -0.61
N LEU A 137 -9.46 -8.05 -0.55
CA LEU A 137 -9.80 -9.15 -1.48
C LEU A 137 -11.31 -9.38 -1.63
N ALA A 138 -12.07 -9.20 -0.54
CA ALA A 138 -13.51 -9.44 -0.54
C ALA A 138 -14.32 -8.32 -1.21
N ARG A 139 -13.72 -7.15 -1.48
CA ARG A 139 -14.45 -5.91 -1.81
C ARG A 139 -14.05 -5.24 -3.12
N THR A 140 -13.00 -5.73 -3.78
CA THR A 140 -12.43 -5.11 -4.99
C THR A 140 -12.53 -6.07 -6.18
N SER A 141 -12.60 -5.55 -7.41
CA SER A 141 -12.55 -6.43 -8.59
C SER A 141 -11.22 -7.21 -8.59
N ARG A 142 -11.28 -8.52 -8.85
CA ARG A 142 -10.10 -9.41 -8.88
C ARG A 142 -8.91 -8.82 -9.68
N PRO A 143 -9.11 -8.16 -10.84
CA PRO A 143 -7.99 -7.57 -11.59
C PRO A 143 -7.29 -6.41 -10.86
N LYS A 144 -8.03 -5.52 -10.19
CA LYS A 144 -7.45 -4.38 -9.45
C LYS A 144 -6.53 -4.88 -8.34
N PHE A 145 -7.00 -5.86 -7.60
CA PHE A 145 -6.27 -6.47 -6.51
C PHE A 145 -4.94 -7.09 -6.98
N LEU A 146 -4.96 -7.87 -8.07
CA LEU A 146 -3.75 -8.51 -8.59
C LEU A 146 -2.69 -7.48 -9.00
N VAL A 147 -3.10 -6.37 -9.63
CA VAL A 147 -2.18 -5.29 -10.00
C VAL A 147 -1.57 -4.63 -8.76
N GLN A 148 -2.38 -4.37 -7.72
CA GLN A 148 -1.88 -3.83 -6.45
C GLN A 148 -0.85 -4.76 -5.82
N LEU A 149 -1.18 -6.04 -5.71
CA LEU A 149 -0.30 -7.03 -5.09
C LEU A 149 1.01 -7.16 -5.87
N CYS A 150 0.96 -7.24 -7.20
CA CYS A 150 2.16 -7.29 -8.04
C CYS A 150 3.04 -6.04 -7.84
N LEU A 151 2.46 -4.84 -7.90
CA LEU A 151 3.23 -3.61 -7.69
C LEU A 151 3.87 -3.61 -6.31
N TYR A 152 3.11 -3.92 -5.26
CA TYR A 152 3.63 -3.86 -3.89
C TYR A 152 4.72 -4.91 -3.65
N SER A 153 4.59 -6.10 -4.23
CA SER A 153 5.64 -7.13 -4.18
C SER A 153 6.92 -6.67 -4.87
N GLU A 154 6.83 -6.00 -6.03
CA GLU A 154 7.97 -5.39 -6.71
C GLU A 154 8.63 -4.31 -5.83
N LEU A 155 7.84 -3.38 -5.28
CA LEU A 155 8.37 -2.31 -4.42
C LEU A 155 9.03 -2.85 -3.15
N LEU A 156 8.42 -3.86 -2.53
CA LEU A 156 9.00 -4.52 -1.36
C LEU A 156 10.30 -5.25 -1.72
N SER A 157 10.34 -5.91 -2.88
CA SER A 157 11.55 -6.59 -3.35
C SER A 157 12.73 -5.64 -3.53
N ALA A 158 12.48 -4.38 -3.89
CA ALA A 158 13.52 -3.36 -3.99
C ALA A 158 14.14 -3.02 -2.61
N VAL A 159 13.38 -3.17 -1.52
CA VAL A 159 13.85 -2.95 -0.14
C VAL A 159 14.58 -4.19 0.40
N GLN A 160 13.97 -5.37 0.29
CA GLN A 160 14.49 -6.59 0.92
C GLN A 160 15.40 -7.43 0.01
N GLY A 161 15.51 -7.11 -1.29
CA GLY A 161 16.35 -7.81 -2.26
C GLY A 161 15.81 -9.16 -2.75
N VAL A 162 14.66 -9.60 -2.24
CA VAL A 162 14.00 -10.85 -2.63
C VAL A 162 12.54 -10.61 -2.98
N MET A 163 12.06 -11.29 -4.01
CA MET A 163 10.65 -11.26 -4.41
C MET A 163 9.79 -12.03 -3.40
N PRO A 164 8.69 -11.45 -2.89
CA PRO A 164 7.66 -12.17 -2.15
C PRO A 164 7.19 -13.43 -2.91
N LYS A 165 7.03 -14.55 -2.21
CA LYS A 165 6.74 -15.86 -2.83
C LYS A 165 5.28 -16.26 -2.71
N HIS A 166 4.56 -15.69 -1.75
CA HIS A 166 3.19 -16.09 -1.44
C HIS A 166 2.25 -14.90 -1.45
N MET A 167 1.12 -15.09 -2.10
CA MET A 167 -0.01 -14.18 -1.99
C MET A 167 -0.80 -14.56 -0.73
N ARG A 168 -0.91 -13.63 0.22
CA ARG A 168 -1.73 -13.82 1.43
C ARG A 168 -2.95 -12.88 1.35
N SER A 169 -4.14 -13.47 1.49
CA SER A 169 -5.45 -12.79 1.47
C SER A 169 -6.25 -13.16 2.71
#